data_AF-A0A099JM18-F1
#
_entry.id   AF-A0A099JM18-F1
#
_cell.length_a   1.000
_cell.length_b   1.000
_cell.length_c   1.000
_cell.angle_alpha   90.00
_cell.angle_beta   90.00
_cell.angle_gamma   90.00
#
_symmetry.space_group_name_H-M   'P 1'
#
loop_
_entity.id
_entity.type
_entity.pdbx_description
1 polymer ?
#
loop_
_entity_poly.entity_id
_entity_poly.type
_entity_poly.pdbx_seq_one_letter_code
_entity_poly.pdbx_strand_id
1 'polypeptide(L)'
;GDRRDDRRREKQVAYNTLHGIDPTPLRKRIADITDVLAREEADTAELLAGRDARRKGSSTTRRVGLAANGANDLESIIADLNSQMLEAAGELKFELAARLRDELSELKRELRQMEKAGHLQ
;
A
#
# COMPACT_ATOMS: atom_id res chain seq x y z
N GLY A 1 -1.05 -36.85 30.87
CA GLY A 1 -0.32 -37.23 29.64
C GLY A 1 0.82 -36.26 29.51
N ASP A 2 2.04 -36.69 29.80
CA ASP A 2 3.20 -35.79 29.86
C ASP A 2 4.52 -36.59 29.84
N ARG A 3 4.74 -37.33 28.76
CA ARG A 3 6.01 -38.09 28.50
C ARG A 3 6.43 -38.04 27.03
N ARG A 4 5.53 -37.61 26.16
CA ARG A 4 5.79 -37.43 24.72
C ARG A 4 6.37 -36.05 24.44
N ASP A 5 5.94 -35.03 25.18
CA ASP A 5 6.40 -33.66 24.99
C ASP A 5 7.84 -33.47 25.50
N ASP A 6 8.21 -34.10 26.61
CA ASP A 6 9.59 -34.10 27.12
C ASP A 6 10.59 -34.73 26.14
N ARG A 7 10.25 -35.90 25.57
CA ARG A 7 11.11 -36.56 24.56
C ARG A 7 11.32 -35.71 23.30
N ARG A 8 10.31 -34.95 22.88
CA ARG A 8 10.45 -34.03 21.74
C ARG A 8 11.35 -32.86 22.10
N ARG A 9 11.20 -32.33 23.32
CA ARG A 9 11.98 -31.19 23.82
C ARG A 9 13.46 -31.55 23.98
N GLU A 10 13.78 -32.72 24.52
CA GLU A 10 15.16 -33.24 24.62
C GLU A 10 15.84 -33.37 23.25
N LYS A 11 15.13 -33.91 22.26
CA LYS A 11 15.67 -34.01 20.88
C LYS A 11 15.92 -32.64 20.27
N GLN A 12 15.03 -31.68 20.50
CA GLN A 12 15.17 -30.32 20.00
C GLN A 12 16.38 -29.62 20.64
N VAL A 13 16.56 -29.78 21.96
CA VAL A 13 17.71 -29.23 22.68
C VAL A 13 19.02 -29.88 22.20
N ALA A 14 19.08 -31.21 22.09
CA ALA A 14 20.26 -31.91 21.61
C ALA A 14 20.65 -31.49 20.18
N TYR A 15 19.67 -31.34 19.29
CA TYR A 15 19.90 -30.85 17.94
C TYR A 15 20.41 -29.40 17.94
N ASN A 16 19.79 -28.53 18.73
CA ASN A 16 20.19 -27.12 18.85
C ASN A 16 21.61 -26.99 19.41
N THR A 17 21.97 -27.75 20.45
CA THR A 17 23.32 -27.78 21.03
C THR A 17 24.35 -28.31 20.03
N LEU A 18 24.03 -29.37 19.29
CA LEU A 18 24.95 -29.96 18.30
C LEU A 18 25.23 -29.01 17.14
N HIS A 19 24.25 -28.19 16.75
CA HIS A 19 24.35 -27.27 15.61
C HIS A 19 24.63 -25.82 16.03
N GLY A 20 24.82 -25.54 17.31
CA GLY A 20 25.04 -24.18 17.83
C GLY A 20 23.88 -23.22 17.58
N ILE A 21 22.64 -23.73 17.49
CA ILE A 21 21.44 -22.95 17.22
C ILE A 21 20.91 -22.39 18.55
N ASP A 22 20.99 -21.07 18.73
CA ASP A 22 20.35 -20.38 19.85
C ASP A 22 18.84 -20.25 19.59
N PRO A 23 17.96 -20.91 20.39
CA PRO A 23 16.52 -20.84 20.19
C PRO A 23 15.97 -19.47 20.58
N THR A 24 16.05 -18.51 19.67
CA THR A 24 15.37 -17.22 19.83
C THR A 24 13.86 -17.35 19.58
N PRO A 25 13.01 -16.66 20.36
CA PRO A 25 11.60 -16.55 20.05
C PRO A 25 11.42 -15.99 18.64
N LEU A 26 10.70 -16.73 17.77
CA LEU A 26 10.30 -16.24 16.45
C LEU A 26 9.42 -15.00 16.61
N ARG A 27 10.03 -13.81 16.51
CA ARG A 27 9.30 -12.55 16.38
C ARG A 27 8.77 -12.46 14.96
N LYS A 28 7.59 -13.05 14.71
CA LYS A 28 6.82 -12.70 13.52
C LYS A 28 6.53 -11.20 13.63
N ARG A 29 7.16 -10.38 12.79
CA ARG A 29 6.71 -9.01 12.55
C ARG A 29 5.29 -9.14 12.00
N ILE A 30 4.30 -8.87 12.85
CA ILE A 30 2.98 -8.50 12.35
C ILE A 30 3.29 -7.31 11.44
N ALA A 31 3.03 -7.42 10.14
CA ALA A 31 3.18 -6.28 9.24
C ALA A 31 2.32 -5.18 9.85
N ASP A 32 2.96 -4.15 10.40
CA ASP A 32 2.27 -3.11 11.12
C ASP A 32 1.38 -2.43 10.08
N ILE A 33 0.07 -2.39 10.34
CA ILE A 33 -0.87 -1.79 9.38
C ILE A 33 -0.51 -0.33 9.08
N THR A 34 0.18 0.30 10.04
CA THR A 34 0.78 1.63 9.91
C THR A 34 1.89 1.69 8.86
N ASP A 35 2.77 0.68 8.77
CA ASP A 35 3.81 0.59 7.74
C ASP A 35 3.20 0.47 6.34
N VAL A 36 2.07 -0.22 6.21
CA VAL A 36 1.35 -0.36 4.93
C VAL A 36 0.71 0.97 4.53
N LEU A 37 0.07 1.66 5.48
CA LEU A 37 -0.55 2.96 5.24
C LEU A 37 0.47 4.04 4.87
N ALA A 38 1.62 4.07 5.55
CA ALA A 38 2.70 5.02 5.25
C ALA A 38 3.27 4.82 3.82
N ARG A 39 3.32 3.57 3.33
CA ARG A 39 3.71 3.29 1.94
C ARG A 39 2.67 3.76 0.94
N GLU A 40 1.39 3.53 1.23
CA GLU A 40 0.29 3.99 0.36
C GLU A 40 0.22 5.51 0.27
N GLU A 41 0.47 6.21 1.38
CA GLU A 41 0.59 7.67 1.41
C GLU A 41 1.73 8.16 0.52
N ALA A 42 2.93 7.57 0.66
CA ALA A 42 4.10 7.93 -0.14
C ALA A 42 3.86 7.70 -1.65
N ASP A 43 3.23 6.58 -2.03
CA ASP A 43 2.87 6.28 -3.43
C ASP A 43 1.84 7.27 -3.97
N THR A 44 0.84 7.66 -3.17
CA THR A 44 -0.14 8.69 -3.56
C THR A 44 0.54 10.04 -3.78
N ALA A 45 1.43 10.44 -2.88
CA ALA A 45 2.16 11.69 -2.98
C ALA A 45 3.09 11.74 -4.22
N GLU A 46 3.81 10.66 -4.50
CA GLU A 46 4.67 10.55 -5.69
C GLU A 46 3.85 10.64 -6.99
N LEU A 47 2.70 9.95 -7.04
CA LEU A 47 1.81 9.96 -8.19
C LEU A 47 1.28 11.36 -8.50
N LEU A 48 0.88 12.12 -7.47
CA LEU A 48 0.37 13.48 -7.62
C LEU A 48 1.50 14.46 -7.99
N ALA A 49 2.66 14.38 -7.34
CA ALA A 49 3.80 15.26 -7.62
C ALA A 49 4.35 15.10 -9.05
N GLY A 50 4.36 13.88 -9.60
CA GLY A 50 4.77 13.63 -10.98
C GLY A 50 3.89 14.31 -12.03
N ARG A 51 2.65 14.70 -11.67
CA ARG A 51 1.67 15.30 -12.60
C ARG A 51 1.78 16.81 -12.71
N ASP A 52 2.12 17.51 -11.62
CA ASP A 52 2.40 18.94 -11.68
C ASP A 52 3.59 19.27 -12.60
N ALA A 53 4.57 18.37 -12.67
CA ALA A 53 5.70 18.50 -13.61
C ALA A 53 5.27 18.33 -15.10
N ARG A 54 4.31 17.44 -15.40
CA ARG A 54 3.81 17.21 -16.78
C ARG A 54 2.85 18.30 -17.26
N ARG A 55 2.09 18.93 -16.36
CA ARG A 55 1.19 20.07 -16.67
C ARG A 55 1.93 21.24 -17.32
N LYS A 56 3.22 21.43 -17.04
CA LYS A 56 4.02 22.54 -17.58
C LYS A 56 4.52 22.33 -19.02
N GLY A 57 4.38 21.12 -19.59
CA GLY A 57 4.94 20.77 -20.90
C GLY A 57 3.94 20.54 -22.03
N SER A 58 2.66 20.31 -21.75
CA SER A 58 1.70 19.85 -22.78
C SER A 58 0.66 20.92 -23.14
N SER A 59 1.00 21.77 -24.11
CA SER A 59 0.03 22.50 -24.93
C SER A 59 -0.22 21.65 -26.17
N THR A 60 -1.35 20.92 -26.29
CA THR A 60 -1.94 20.51 -27.58
C THR A 60 -3.26 19.70 -27.44
N THR A 61 -4.29 20.15 -28.18
CA THR A 61 -5.55 19.50 -28.62
C THR A 61 -6.77 19.40 -27.67
N ARG A 62 -7.91 19.92 -28.14
CA ARG A 62 -9.27 19.84 -27.51
C ARG A 62 -9.75 18.45 -27.08
N ARG A 63 -9.26 17.35 -27.68
CA ARG A 63 -9.57 15.97 -27.23
C ARG A 63 -8.85 15.60 -25.92
N VAL A 64 -7.68 16.17 -25.69
CA VAL A 64 -6.93 16.07 -24.43
C VAL A 64 -7.66 16.82 -23.32
N GLY A 65 -8.39 17.91 -23.62
CA GLY A 65 -9.12 18.70 -22.62
C GLY A 65 -10.19 17.94 -21.84
N LEU A 66 -11.01 17.09 -22.49
CA LEU A 66 -12.02 16.31 -21.78
C LEU A 66 -11.40 15.17 -20.95
N ALA A 67 -10.38 14.49 -21.47
CA ALA A 67 -9.66 13.45 -20.74
C ALA A 67 -8.83 14.03 -19.59
N ALA A 68 -8.27 15.23 -19.76
CA ALA A 68 -7.54 15.96 -18.72
C ALA A 68 -8.49 16.43 -17.61
N ASN A 69 -9.70 16.90 -17.94
CA ASN A 69 -10.70 17.25 -16.93
C ASN A 69 -11.12 16.03 -16.11
N GLY A 70 -11.42 14.89 -16.75
CA GLY A 70 -11.73 13.65 -16.02
C GLY A 70 -10.56 13.13 -15.18
N ALA A 71 -9.32 13.30 -15.67
CA ALA A 71 -8.13 12.95 -14.91
C ALA A 71 -7.91 13.86 -13.68
N ASN A 72 -8.20 15.16 -13.79
CA ASN A 72 -8.13 16.10 -12.68
C ASN A 72 -9.21 15.81 -11.63
N ASP A 73 -10.43 15.45 -12.05
CA ASP A 73 -11.51 15.07 -11.12
C ASP A 73 -11.13 13.79 -10.35
N LEU A 74 -10.55 12.80 -11.04
CA LEU A 74 -10.01 11.59 -10.41
C LEU A 74 -8.87 11.88 -9.43
N GLU A 75 -7.98 12.84 -9.72
CA GLU A 75 -6.93 13.27 -8.77
C GLU A 75 -7.53 13.78 -7.47
N SER A 76 -8.54 14.65 -7.57
CA SER A 76 -9.21 15.22 -6.40
C SER A 76 -9.86 14.12 -5.57
N ILE A 77 -10.59 13.21 -6.22
CA ILE A 77 -11.25 12.09 -5.54
C ILE A 77 -10.22 11.19 -4.84
N ILE A 78 -9.09 10.89 -5.48
CA ILE A 78 -8.00 10.10 -4.89
C ILE A 78 -7.40 10.81 -3.67
N ALA A 79 -7.17 12.12 -3.74
CA ALA A 79 -6.65 12.90 -2.62
C ALA A 79 -7.63 12.88 -1.43
N ASP A 80 -8.93 13.06 -1.69
CA ASP A 80 -9.98 13.05 -0.67
C ASP A 80 -10.12 11.67 -0.01
N LEU A 81 -10.09 10.59 -0.80
CA LEU A 81 -10.13 9.20 -0.30
C LEU A 81 -8.89 8.85 0.53
N ASN A 82 -7.71 9.32 0.11
CA ASN A 82 -6.48 9.14 0.87
C ASN A 82 -6.56 9.85 2.23
N SER A 83 -7.11 11.08 2.27
CA SER A 83 -7.33 11.80 3.53
C SER A 83 -8.31 11.05 4.45
N GLN A 84 -9.43 10.55 3.92
CA GLN A 84 -10.40 9.77 4.69
C GLN A 84 -9.81 8.44 5.21
N MET A 85 -8.95 7.79 4.42
CA MET A 85 -8.25 6.57 4.83
C MET A 85 -7.30 6.86 6.01
N LEU A 86 -6.53 7.95 5.94
CA LEU A 86 -5.61 8.36 6.99
C LEU A 86 -6.35 8.78 8.26
N GLU A 87 -7.46 9.49 8.13
CA GLU A 87 -8.33 9.85 9.26
C GLU A 87 -8.90 8.59 9.93
N ALA A 88 -9.46 7.65 9.15
CA ALA A 88 -9.95 6.38 9.66
C ALA A 88 -8.84 5.56 10.35
N ALA A 89 -7.61 5.59 9.83
CA ALA A 89 -6.46 4.96 10.47
C ALA A 89 -6.08 5.64 11.80
N GLY A 90 -6.11 6.97 11.85
CA GLY A 90 -5.89 7.76 13.07
C GLY A 90 -6.94 7.50 14.15
N GLU A 91 -8.18 7.23 13.75
CA GLU A 91 -9.28 6.83 14.63
C GLU A 91 -9.30 5.34 14.98
N LEU A 92 -8.28 4.56 14.58
CA LEU A 92 -8.17 3.11 14.79
C LEU A 92 -9.30 2.29 14.12
N LYS A 93 -9.96 2.84 13.10
CA LYS A 93 -11.01 2.19 12.31
C LYS A 93 -10.40 1.41 11.14
N PHE A 94 -9.64 0.35 11.46
CA PHE A 94 -8.86 -0.40 10.47
C PHE A 94 -9.67 -1.07 9.36
N GLU A 95 -10.88 -1.54 9.64
CA GLU A 95 -11.76 -2.12 8.61
C GLU A 95 -12.20 -1.08 7.58
N LEU A 96 -12.49 0.14 8.04
CA LEU A 96 -12.84 1.26 7.17
C LEU A 96 -11.61 1.70 6.36
N ALA A 97 -10.46 1.87 7.00
CA ALA A 97 -9.21 2.22 6.32
C ALA A 97 -8.82 1.17 5.26
N ALA A 98 -9.03 -0.12 5.54
CA ALA A 98 -8.76 -1.19 4.57
C ALA A 98 -9.68 -1.10 3.34
N ARG A 99 -10.98 -0.82 3.53
CA ARG A 99 -11.92 -0.61 2.42
C ARG A 99 -11.52 0.61 1.58
N LEU A 100 -11.22 1.73 2.24
CA LEU A 100 -10.81 2.96 1.56
C LEU A 100 -9.49 2.77 0.78
N ARG A 101 -8.54 1.99 1.32
CA ARG A 101 -7.30 1.62 0.61
C ARG A 101 -7.58 0.84 -0.68
N ASP A 102 -8.48 -0.12 -0.62
CA ASP A 102 -8.80 -0.96 -1.78
C ASP A 102 -9.50 -0.12 -2.88
N GLU A 103 -10.41 0.78 -2.49
CA GLU A 103 -11.04 1.75 -3.40
C GLU A 103 -10.02 2.73 -4.00
N LEU A 104 -9.12 3.27 -3.17
CA LEU A 104 -8.02 4.14 -3.60
C LEU A 104 -7.12 3.45 -4.63
N SER A 105 -6.81 2.17 -4.41
CA SER A 105 -5.97 1.37 -5.30
C SER A 105 -6.58 1.19 -6.69
N GLU A 106 -7.90 0.95 -6.76
CA GLU A 106 -8.61 0.84 -8.04
C GLU A 106 -8.65 2.18 -8.79
N LEU A 107 -8.92 3.30 -8.10
CA LEU A 107 -8.91 4.62 -8.74
C LEU A 107 -7.51 5.00 -9.24
N LYS A 108 -6.45 4.76 -8.45
CA LYS A 108 -5.05 4.94 -8.91
C LYS A 108 -4.76 4.11 -10.16
N ARG A 109 -5.31 2.90 -10.25
CA ARG A 109 -5.13 2.01 -11.41
C ARG A 109 -5.91 2.50 -12.63
N GLU A 110 -7.14 2.99 -12.47
CA GLU A 110 -7.93 3.60 -13.53
C GLU A 110 -7.25 4.86 -14.08
N LEU A 111 -6.74 5.70 -13.18
CA LEU A 111 -6.00 6.89 -13.53
C LEU A 111 -4.74 6.58 -14.37
N ARG A 112 -3.95 5.58 -13.94
CA ARG A 112 -2.80 5.07 -14.70
C ARG A 112 -3.20 4.50 -16.07
N GLN A 113 -4.39 3.91 -16.19
CA GLN A 113 -4.91 3.43 -17.47
C GLN A 113 -5.33 4.58 -18.38
N MET A 114 -6.00 5.62 -17.86
CA MET A 114 -6.32 6.82 -18.63
C MET A 114 -5.06 7.52 -19.16
N GLU A 115 -4.00 7.59 -18.36
CA GLU A 115 -2.71 8.12 -18.81
C GLU A 115 -2.10 7.30 -19.95
N LYS A 116 -2.07 5.96 -19.82
CA LYS A 116 -1.56 5.07 -20.87
C LYS A 116 -2.39 5.17 -22.15
N ALA A 117 -3.71 5.28 -22.03
CA ALA A 117 -4.61 5.47 -23.16
C ALA A 117 -4.42 6.85 -23.84
N GLY A 118 -4.00 7.87 -23.08
CA GLY A 118 -3.64 9.20 -23.59
C GLY A 118 -2.24 9.31 -24.20
N HIS A 119 -1.38 8.29 -24.05
CA HIS A 119 0.04 8.31 -24.50
C HIS A 119 0.41 7.12 -25.40
N LEU A 120 -0.50 6.73 -26.30
CA LEU A 120 -0.21 5.91 -27.47
C LEU A 120 -0.66 6.64 -28.75
N GLN A 121 -0.04 7.79 -29.04
CA GLN A 121 0.32 8.27 -30.38
C GLN A 121 1.15 9.55 -30.30
#